data_AF-A0A6I4YFV4-F1
#
_entry.id   AF-A0A6I4YFV4-F1
#
_cell.length_a   1.000
_cell.length_b   1.000
_cell.length_c   1.000
_cell.angle_alpha   90.00
_cell.angle_beta   90.00
_cell.angle_gamma   90.00
#
_symmetry.space_group_name_H-M   'P 1'
#
loop_
_entity.id
_entity.type
_entity.pdbx_description
1 polymer ?
#
loop_
_entity_poly.entity_id
_entity_poly.type
_entity_poly.pdbx_seq_one_letter_code
_entity_poly.pdbx_strand_id
1 'polypeptide(L)'
;MMSAGDNFAKAQEYAVQADVAYPVPFYDRTLWKAAVDHAYYAASMEAGNRDYNAYLAQLYTKTQWWINAYNAWTRLGDLNDQEKQWASLSAAKLAYLALQRGDQTMARMYVEKGMAWADSASLQAIMKRLQ
;
A
#
# COMPACT_ATOMS: atom_id res chain seq x y z
N MET A 1 -8.83 -9.00 25.46
CA MET A 1 -8.16 -8.79 24.16
C MET A 1 -9.24 -8.39 23.18
N MET A 2 -9.03 -7.34 22.37
CA MET A 2 -10.00 -6.92 21.35
C MET A 2 -10.17 -7.99 20.28
N SER A 3 -11.35 -8.10 19.66
CA SER A 3 -11.57 -9.00 18.53
C SER A 3 -10.96 -8.47 17.22
N ALA A 4 -10.92 -9.29 16.17
CA ALA A 4 -10.48 -8.84 14.84
C ALA A 4 -11.39 -7.73 14.29
N GLY A 5 -12.72 -7.86 14.47
CA GLY A 5 -13.70 -6.84 14.09
C GLY A 5 -13.55 -5.53 14.87
N ASP A 6 -13.27 -5.60 16.19
CA ASP A 6 -13.03 -4.39 17.00
C ASP A 6 -11.77 -3.64 16.53
N ASN A 7 -10.71 -4.38 16.19
CA ASN A 7 -9.50 -3.81 15.63
C ASN A 7 -9.76 -3.17 14.27
N PHE A 8 -10.51 -3.84 13.39
CA PHE A 8 -10.88 -3.30 12.09
C PHE A 8 -11.68 -2.00 12.21
N ALA A 9 -12.68 -1.96 13.10
CA ALA A 9 -13.47 -0.76 13.37
C ALA A 9 -12.62 0.38 13.93
N LYS A 10 -11.71 0.09 14.88
CA LYS A 10 -10.79 1.11 15.43
C LYS A 10 -9.82 1.64 14.38
N ALA A 11 -9.34 0.79 13.48
CA ALA A 11 -8.49 1.22 12.38
C ALA A 11 -9.19 2.27 11.50
N GLN A 12 -10.47 2.03 11.18
CA GLN A 12 -11.30 2.97 10.41
C GLN A 12 -11.55 4.27 11.16
N GLU A 13 -11.86 4.20 12.46
CA GLU A 13 -12.07 5.37 13.30
C GLU A 13 -10.82 6.26 13.35
N TYR A 14 -9.65 5.67 13.59
CA TYR A 14 -8.39 6.44 13.60
C TYR A 14 -8.03 7.00 12.24
N ALA A 15 -8.30 6.28 11.15
CA ALA A 15 -8.08 6.79 9.80
C ALA A 15 -8.91 8.05 9.52
N VAL A 16 -10.19 8.07 9.93
CA VAL A 16 -11.06 9.26 9.79
C VAL A 16 -10.55 10.42 10.63
N GLN A 17 -10.14 10.17 11.87
CA GLN A 17 -9.55 11.22 12.72
C GLN A 17 -8.24 11.76 12.13
N ALA A 18 -7.42 10.87 11.57
CA ALA A 18 -6.14 11.22 10.95
C ALA A 18 -6.33 12.07 9.68
N ASP A 19 -7.37 11.81 8.89
CA ASP A 19 -7.73 12.62 7.72
C ASP A 19 -8.10 14.06 8.10
N VAL A 20 -8.72 14.26 9.26
CA VAL A 20 -9.04 15.61 9.77
C VAL A 20 -7.81 16.28 10.37
N ALA A 21 -6.99 15.54 11.11
CA ALA A 21 -5.87 16.09 11.87
C ALA A 21 -4.63 16.39 11.01
N TYR A 22 -4.41 15.63 9.94
CA TYR A 22 -3.17 15.69 9.17
C TYR A 22 -3.43 15.98 7.68
N PRO A 23 -2.97 17.13 7.15
CA PRO A 23 -3.14 17.47 5.74
C PRO A 23 -2.49 16.48 4.77
N VAL A 24 -1.45 15.77 5.22
CA VAL A 24 -0.72 14.79 4.42
C VAL A 24 -0.63 13.48 5.20
N PRO A 25 -1.10 12.35 4.63
CA PRO A 25 -0.99 11.05 5.26
C PRO A 25 0.46 10.54 5.21
N PHE A 26 0.95 10.12 6.38
CA PHE A 26 2.28 9.55 6.55
C PHE A 26 2.28 8.63 7.78
N TYR A 27 2.91 7.46 7.65
CA TYR A 27 2.84 6.40 8.67
C TYR A 27 3.24 6.87 10.06
N ASP A 28 4.30 7.66 10.20
CA ASP A 28 4.82 8.09 11.52
C ASP A 28 3.92 9.11 12.25
N ARG A 29 2.83 9.57 11.63
CA ARG A 29 1.83 10.38 12.32
C ARG A 29 1.03 9.52 13.29
N THR A 30 0.87 9.97 14.53
CA THR A 30 0.29 9.19 15.63
C THR A 30 -1.02 8.48 15.28
N LEU A 31 -2.00 9.18 14.70
CA LEU A 31 -3.29 8.56 14.34
C LEU A 31 -3.18 7.62 13.12
N TRP A 32 -2.30 7.93 12.14
CA TRP A 32 -2.07 7.02 11.00
C TRP A 32 -1.38 5.73 11.43
N LYS A 33 -0.39 5.83 12.33
CA LYS A 33 0.25 4.68 12.94
C LYS A 33 -0.76 3.81 13.68
N ALA A 34 -1.60 4.43 14.52
CA ALA A 34 -2.66 3.71 15.25
C ALA A 34 -3.63 3.01 14.28
N ALA A 35 -4.06 3.68 13.20
CA ALA A 35 -4.91 3.08 12.19
C ALA A 35 -4.28 1.85 11.53
N VAL A 36 -3.00 1.96 11.14
CA VAL A 36 -2.25 0.87 10.52
C VAL A 36 -2.04 -0.29 11.51
N ASP A 37 -1.66 -0.01 12.76
CA ASP A 37 -1.43 -1.03 13.78
C ASP A 37 -2.69 -1.85 14.04
N HIS A 38 -3.84 -1.19 14.20
CA HIS A 38 -5.12 -1.87 14.39
C HIS A 38 -5.56 -2.67 13.14
N ALA A 39 -5.38 -2.13 11.93
CA ALA A 39 -5.66 -2.88 10.71
C ALA A 39 -4.76 -4.12 10.59
N TYR A 40 -3.49 -4.00 10.99
CA TYR A 40 -2.55 -5.11 11.04
C TYR A 40 -2.98 -6.19 12.02
N TYR A 41 -3.44 -5.82 13.23
CA TYR A 41 -3.97 -6.79 14.19
C TYR A 41 -5.21 -7.52 13.63
N ALA A 42 -6.16 -6.79 13.04
CA ALA A 42 -7.34 -7.41 12.43
C ALA A 42 -6.96 -8.44 11.35
N ALA A 43 -6.10 -8.02 10.40
CA ALA A 43 -5.65 -8.89 9.31
C ALA A 43 -4.80 -10.08 9.81
N SER A 44 -4.06 -9.93 10.91
CA SER A 44 -3.24 -11.00 11.47
C SER A 44 -4.08 -12.03 12.25
N MET A 45 -5.12 -11.58 12.94
CA MET A 45 -6.03 -12.45 13.70
C MET A 45 -6.91 -13.29 12.76
N GLU A 46 -7.31 -12.74 11.63
CA GLU A 46 -8.08 -13.41 10.59
C GLU A 46 -7.37 -13.33 9.24
N ALA A 47 -6.25 -14.06 9.10
CA ALA A 47 -5.42 -14.02 7.91
C ALA A 47 -6.16 -14.35 6.60
N GLY A 48 -7.25 -15.13 6.66
CA GLY A 48 -8.10 -15.45 5.51
C GLY A 48 -9.14 -14.39 5.15
N ASN A 49 -9.32 -13.36 5.97
CA ASN A 49 -10.31 -12.31 5.73
C ASN A 49 -9.78 -11.30 4.70
N ARG A 50 -10.30 -11.36 3.47
CA ARG A 50 -9.85 -10.53 2.36
C ARG A 50 -10.03 -9.04 2.64
N ASP A 51 -11.12 -8.65 3.29
CA ASP A 51 -11.46 -7.24 3.52
C ASP A 51 -10.46 -6.60 4.49
N TYR A 52 -10.08 -7.30 5.55
CA TYR A 52 -9.07 -6.82 6.50
C TYR A 52 -7.70 -6.67 5.83
N ASN A 53 -7.32 -7.64 4.99
CA ASN A 53 -6.06 -7.59 4.25
C ASN A 53 -6.03 -6.48 3.20
N ALA A 54 -7.13 -6.28 2.46
CA ALA A 54 -7.28 -5.21 1.47
C ALA A 54 -7.25 -3.82 2.13
N TYR A 55 -7.91 -3.67 3.27
CA TYR A 55 -7.90 -2.41 4.02
C TYR A 55 -6.51 -2.08 4.58
N LEU A 56 -5.79 -3.07 5.11
CA LEU A 56 -4.41 -2.89 5.54
C LEU A 56 -3.51 -2.45 4.37
N ALA A 57 -3.66 -3.08 3.20
CA ALA A 57 -2.93 -2.71 1.99
C ALA A 57 -3.26 -1.27 1.53
N GLN A 58 -4.53 -0.87 1.61
CA GLN A 58 -4.98 0.49 1.33
C GLN A 58 -4.34 1.50 2.29
N LEU A 59 -4.30 1.21 3.59
CA LEU A 59 -3.66 2.09 4.57
C LEU A 59 -2.15 2.19 4.34
N TYR A 60 -1.46 1.10 4.00
CA TYR A 60 -0.05 1.18 3.61
C TYR A 60 0.17 2.06 2.38
N THR A 61 -0.69 1.96 1.35
CA THR A 61 -0.62 2.85 0.18
C THR A 61 -0.86 4.31 0.59
N LYS A 62 -1.90 4.58 1.37
CA LYS A 62 -2.28 5.94 1.80
C LYS A 62 -1.20 6.60 2.65
N THR A 63 -0.59 5.84 3.56
CA THR A 63 0.46 6.30 4.48
C THR A 63 1.87 6.24 3.90
N GLN A 64 1.98 5.94 2.60
CA GLN A 64 3.24 5.93 1.84
C GLN A 64 4.24 4.86 2.30
N TRP A 65 3.75 3.79 2.94
CA TRP A 65 4.58 2.66 3.34
C TRP A 65 4.76 1.68 2.18
N TRP A 66 5.45 2.14 1.13
CA TRP A 66 5.37 1.58 -0.23
C TRP A 66 5.72 0.09 -0.33
N ILE A 67 6.74 -0.38 0.36
CA ILE A 67 7.12 -1.80 0.31
C ILE A 67 6.09 -2.71 0.99
N ASN A 68 5.51 -2.26 2.11
CA ASN A 68 4.44 -2.97 2.80
C ASN A 68 3.18 -3.00 1.95
N ALA A 69 2.83 -1.89 1.30
CA ALA A 69 1.72 -1.82 0.36
C ALA A 69 1.90 -2.81 -0.80
N TYR A 70 3.03 -2.74 -1.50
CA TYR A 70 3.36 -3.61 -2.62
C TYR A 70 3.29 -5.10 -2.25
N ASN A 71 3.84 -5.47 -1.09
CA ASN A 71 3.81 -6.85 -0.61
C ASN A 71 2.39 -7.30 -0.23
N ALA A 72 1.58 -6.42 0.35
CA ALA A 72 0.19 -6.73 0.69
C ALA A 72 -0.67 -6.93 -0.58
N TRP A 73 -0.57 -6.04 -1.57
CA TRP A 73 -1.26 -6.19 -2.85
C TRP A 73 -0.81 -7.43 -3.63
N THR A 74 0.49 -7.75 -3.61
CA THR A 74 1.02 -8.97 -4.23
C THR A 74 0.44 -10.23 -3.61
N ARG A 75 0.26 -10.26 -2.29
CA ARG A 75 -0.30 -11.42 -1.57
C ARG A 75 -1.81 -11.58 -1.77
N LEU A 76 -2.55 -10.49 -1.90
CA LEU A 76 -4.00 -10.53 -2.16
C LEU A 76 -4.34 -11.17 -3.52
N GLY A 77 -3.48 -10.97 -4.53
CA GLY A 77 -3.59 -11.66 -5.82
C GLY A 77 -4.73 -11.15 -6.69
N ASP A 78 -5.96 -11.61 -6.46
CA ASP A 78 -7.14 -11.22 -7.24
C ASP A 78 -7.61 -9.82 -6.80
N LEU A 79 -7.23 -8.82 -7.58
CA LEU A 79 -7.47 -7.40 -7.30
C LEU A 79 -8.56 -6.84 -8.21
N ASN A 80 -9.47 -6.05 -7.64
CA ASN A 80 -10.37 -5.23 -8.43
C ASN A 80 -9.62 -4.05 -9.10
N ASP A 81 -10.31 -3.32 -9.97
CA ASP A 81 -9.66 -2.25 -10.75
C ASP A 81 -9.11 -1.11 -9.88
N GLN A 82 -9.79 -0.76 -8.79
CA GLN A 82 -9.29 0.27 -7.87
C GLN A 82 -8.06 -0.20 -7.08
N GLU A 83 -8.04 -1.46 -6.64
CA GLU A 83 -6.90 -2.06 -5.96
C GLU A 83 -5.69 -2.20 -6.89
N LYS A 84 -5.91 -2.55 -8.17
CA LYS A 84 -4.86 -2.56 -9.19
C LYS A 84 -4.20 -1.19 -9.36
N GLN A 85 -4.98 -0.10 -9.31
CA GLN A 85 -4.41 1.26 -9.34
C GLN A 85 -3.52 1.54 -8.13
N TRP A 86 -3.95 1.14 -6.92
CA TRP A 86 -3.15 1.32 -5.70
C TRP A 86 -1.89 0.44 -5.68
N ALA A 87 -2.00 -0.80 -6.16
CA ALA A 87 -0.88 -1.71 -6.32
C ALA A 87 0.14 -1.15 -7.32
N SER A 88 -0.32 -0.71 -8.49
CA SER A 88 0.49 -0.04 -9.52
C SER A 88 1.19 1.23 -8.98
N LEU A 89 0.48 2.06 -8.20
CA LEU A 89 1.07 3.22 -7.55
C LEU A 89 2.23 2.84 -6.62
N SER A 90 2.04 1.82 -5.77
CA SER A 90 3.11 1.35 -4.87
C SER A 90 4.34 0.87 -5.65
N ALA A 91 4.13 0.14 -6.76
CA ALA A 91 5.19 -0.33 -7.63
C ALA A 91 5.93 0.83 -8.30
N ALA A 92 5.21 1.83 -8.81
CA ALA A 92 5.80 3.02 -9.42
C ALA A 92 6.69 3.80 -8.45
N LYS A 93 6.27 3.92 -7.17
CA LYS A 93 7.07 4.56 -6.13
C LYS A 93 8.34 3.77 -5.80
N LEU A 94 8.24 2.46 -5.67
CA LEU A 94 9.41 1.60 -5.43
C LEU A 94 10.37 1.59 -6.62
N ALA A 95 9.84 1.56 -7.85
CA ALA A 95 10.62 1.65 -9.07
C ALA A 95 11.42 2.95 -9.13
N TYR A 96 10.79 4.08 -8.81
CA TYR A 96 11.46 5.37 -8.75
C TYR A 96 12.58 5.41 -7.69
N LEU A 97 12.31 4.91 -6.48
CA LEU A 97 13.31 4.83 -5.41
C LEU A 97 14.48 3.90 -5.75
N ALA A 98 14.23 2.79 -6.45
CA ALA A 98 15.29 1.91 -6.95
C ALA A 98 16.14 2.62 -8.02
N LEU A 99 15.50 3.29 -8.97
CA LEU A 99 16.19 4.06 -10.01
C LEU A 99 17.06 5.18 -9.43
N GLN A 100 16.56 5.91 -8.43
CA GLN A 100 17.34 6.94 -7.73
C GLN A 100 18.61 6.40 -7.05
N ARG A 101 18.58 5.14 -6.62
CA ARG A 101 19.73 4.45 -6.03
C ARG A 101 20.66 3.81 -7.06
N GLY A 102 20.36 3.95 -8.36
CA GLY A 102 21.11 3.32 -9.45
C GLY A 102 20.79 1.84 -9.66
N ASP A 103 19.81 1.28 -8.95
CA ASP A 103 19.43 -0.13 -9.06
C ASP A 103 18.41 -0.33 -10.20
N GLN A 104 18.93 -0.41 -11.42
CA GLN A 104 18.12 -0.56 -12.62
C GLN A 104 17.38 -1.91 -12.68
N THR A 105 17.96 -2.97 -12.10
CA THR A 105 17.35 -4.31 -12.06
C THR A 105 16.10 -4.29 -11.20
N MET A 106 16.19 -3.77 -9.96
CA MET A 106 15.02 -3.64 -9.08
C MET A 106 13.99 -2.65 -9.65
N ALA A 107 14.46 -1.54 -10.24
CA ALA A 107 13.57 -0.58 -10.88
C ALA A 107 12.73 -1.26 -11.98
N ARG A 108 13.37 -2.03 -12.86
CA ARG A 108 12.68 -2.78 -13.94
C ARG A 108 11.68 -3.78 -13.38
N MET A 109 12.08 -4.58 -12.39
CA MET A 109 11.20 -5.55 -11.74
C MET A 109 9.90 -4.89 -11.22
N TYR A 110 10.03 -3.75 -10.52
CA TYR A 110 8.86 -3.02 -10.04
C TYR A 110 8.03 -2.41 -11.18
N VAL A 111 8.67 -1.88 -12.22
CA VAL A 111 7.95 -1.34 -13.39
C VAL A 111 7.08 -2.41 -14.05
N GLU A 112 7.67 -3.56 -14.36
CA GLU A 112 6.99 -4.67 -15.05
C GLU A 112 5.82 -5.20 -14.20
N LYS A 113 6.03 -5.39 -12.89
CA LYS A 113 4.95 -5.79 -11.99
C LYS A 113 3.84 -4.73 -11.92
N GLY A 114 4.21 -3.45 -11.82
CA GLY A 114 3.26 -2.34 -11.77
C GLY A 114 2.38 -2.28 -13.01
N MET A 115 2.99 -2.41 -14.20
CA MET A 115 2.27 -2.40 -15.49
C MET A 115 1.31 -3.58 -15.63
N ALA A 116 1.66 -4.74 -15.06
CA ALA A 116 0.77 -5.91 -15.05
C ALA A 116 -0.49 -5.71 -14.18
N TRP A 117 -0.45 -4.84 -13.16
CA TRP A 117 -1.66 -4.44 -12.43
C TRP A 117 -2.41 -3.35 -13.15
N ALA A 118 -1.74 -2.24 -13.45
CA ALA A 118 -2.30 -1.13 -14.21
C ALA A 118 -1.16 -0.32 -14.85
N ASP A 119 -1.19 -0.20 -16.18
CA ASP A 119 -0.23 0.64 -16.89
C ASP A 119 -0.52 2.13 -16.65
N SER A 120 0.49 2.87 -16.18
CA SER A 120 0.37 4.28 -15.82
C SER A 120 1.49 5.10 -16.44
N ALA A 121 1.22 6.39 -16.68
CA ALA A 121 2.21 7.32 -17.24
C ALA A 121 3.51 7.36 -16.42
N SER A 122 3.44 7.20 -15.09
CA SER A 122 4.59 7.13 -14.20
C SER A 122 5.47 5.91 -14.50
N LEU A 123 4.86 4.73 -14.66
CA LEU A 123 5.59 3.50 -14.98
C LEU A 123 6.20 3.57 -16.38
N GLN A 124 5.45 4.06 -17.36
CA GLN A 124 5.95 4.27 -18.72
C GLN A 124 7.15 5.23 -18.74
N ALA A 125 7.09 6.31 -17.96
CA ALA A 125 8.19 7.27 -17.85
C ALA A 125 9.44 6.66 -17.22
N ILE A 126 9.30 5.80 -16.21
CA ILE A 126 10.43 5.09 -15.59
C ILE A 126 10.99 4.05 -16.59
N MET A 127 10.12 3.28 -17.26
CA MET A 127 10.55 2.29 -18.26
C MET A 127 11.40 2.90 -19.36
N LYS A 128 11.01 4.09 -19.87
CA LYS A 128 11.79 4.83 -20.88
C LYS A 128 13.19 5.24 -20.40
N ARG A 129 13.39 5.41 -19.09
CA ARG A 129 14.71 5.75 -18.51
C ARG A 129 15.59 4.52 -18.27
N LEU A 130 15.00 3.32 -18.32
CA LEU A 130 15.70 2.05 -18.16
C LEU A 130 16.10 1.43 -19.50
N GLN A 131 15.69 2.03 -20.62
CA GLN A 131 16.10 1.67 -21.97
C GLN A 131 17.36 2.45 -22.35
#